data_AF-A0A9D6EN54-F1
#
_entry.id   AF-A0A9D6EN54-F1
#
_cell.length_a   1.000
_cell.length_b   1.000
_cell.length_c   1.000
_cell.angle_alpha   90.00
_cell.angle_beta   90.00
_cell.angle_gamma   90.00
#
_symmetry.space_group_name_H-M   'P 1'
#
loop_
_entity.id
_entity.type
_entity.pdbx_description
1 polymer ?
#
loop_
_entity_poly.entity_id
_entity_poly.type
_entity_poly.pdbx_seq_one_letter_code
_entity_poly.pdbx_strand_id
1 'polypeptide(L)'
;MTLEDTAGRQWQGQSVDLSPFGVKVRSARPLEPGGTARLSFDPRDGNGRITVLALVVREDPDGQAYAFINLTNGDFTRLKTLVDSRLPRSA
;
A
#
# COMPACT_ATOMS: atom_id res chain seq x y z
N MET A 1 -4.32 7.44 -2.54
CA MET A 1 -3.54 7.26 -1.29
C MET A 1 -2.47 8.33 -1.23
N THR A 2 -2.07 8.75 -0.04
CA THR A 2 -0.96 9.67 0.13
C THR A 2 0.33 8.88 0.40
N LEU A 3 1.40 9.26 -0.27
CA LEU A 3 2.76 8.79 -0.03
C LEU A 3 3.57 9.94 0.56
N GLU A 4 4.47 9.63 1.48
CA GLU A 4 5.43 10.57 2.07
C GLU A 4 6.81 9.94 2.11
N ASP A 5 7.83 10.61 1.56
CA ASP A 5 9.21 10.13 1.63
C ASP A 5 9.91 10.51 2.95
N THR A 6 11.16 10.09 3.11
CA THR A 6 11.98 10.40 4.29
C THR A 6 12.29 11.89 4.46
N ALA A 7 12.12 12.70 3.42
CA ALA A 7 12.25 14.16 3.48
C ALA A 7 10.93 14.87 3.81
N GLY A 8 9.85 14.12 4.10
CA GLY A 8 8.53 14.65 4.42
C GLY A 8 7.76 15.18 3.20
N ARG A 9 8.24 14.92 1.98
CA ARG A 9 7.54 15.36 0.76
C ARG A 9 6.36 14.43 0.51
N GLN A 10 5.18 15.01 0.33
CA GLN A 10 3.95 14.25 0.10
C GLN A 10 3.49 14.33 -1.35
N TRP A 11 2.96 13.22 -1.86
CA TRP A 11 2.28 13.18 -3.16
C TRP A 11 1.15 12.14 -3.18
N GLN A 12 0.31 12.23 -4.20
CA GLN A 12 -0.78 11.29 -4.40
C GLN A 12 -0.33 10.12 -5.27
N GLY A 13 -0.83 8.93 -4.92
CA GLY A 13 -0.71 7.72 -5.73
C GLY A 13 -2.02 6.95 -5.78
N GLN A 14 -2.12 6.10 -6.79
CA GLN A 14 -3.24 5.20 -7.02
C GLN A 14 -2.81 3.76 -6.76
N SER A 15 -3.59 3.02 -5.97
CA SER A 15 -3.41 1.58 -5.80
C SER A 15 -3.75 0.89 -7.12
N VAL A 16 -2.81 0.13 -7.66
CA VAL A 16 -3.02 -0.73 -8.83
C VAL A 16 -3.39 -2.14 -8.37
N ASP A 17 -2.72 -2.64 -7.34
CA ASP A 17 -2.96 -3.94 -6.73
C ASP A 17 -2.69 -3.84 -5.22
N LEU A 18 -3.43 -4.60 -4.41
CA LEU A 18 -3.36 -4.57 -2.95
C LEU A 18 -3.40 -5.98 -2.38
N SER A 19 -2.47 -6.26 -1.47
CA SER A 19 -2.41 -7.48 -0.69
C SER A 19 -2.30 -7.14 0.81
N PRO A 20 -2.45 -8.11 1.72
CA PRO A 20 -2.20 -7.90 3.14
C PRO A 20 -0.74 -7.56 3.49
N PHE A 21 0.20 -7.82 2.57
CA PHE A 21 1.64 -7.66 2.81
C PHE A 21 2.25 -6.48 2.05
N GLY A 22 1.50 -5.86 1.14
CA GLY A 22 2.02 -4.80 0.30
C GLY A 22 1.02 -4.30 -0.72
N VAL A 23 1.44 -3.29 -1.47
CA VAL A 23 0.61 -2.60 -2.44
C VAL A 23 1.44 -2.18 -3.65
N LYS A 24 0.88 -2.30 -4.85
CA LYS A 24 1.48 -1.70 -6.05
C LYS A 24 0.85 -0.34 -6.28
N VAL A 25 1.68 0.68 -6.45
CA VAL A 25 1.23 2.08 -6.52
C VAL A 25 1.73 2.73 -7.80
N ARG A 26 0.80 3.33 -8.55
CA ARG A 26 1.11 4.25 -9.64
C ARG A 26 1.13 5.67 -9.09
N SER A 27 2.20 6.41 -9.33
CA SER A 27 2.28 7.81 -8.89
C SER A 27 3.13 8.66 -9.83
N ALA A 28 2.99 9.98 -9.76
CA ALA A 28 3.78 10.92 -10.56
C ALA A 28 5.23 11.10 -10.06
N ARG A 29 5.56 10.52 -8.90
CA ARG A 29 6.89 10.57 -8.28
C ARG A 29 7.28 9.17 -7.83
N PRO A 30 7.79 8.35 -8.75
CA PRO A 30 8.26 7.02 -8.40
C PRO A 30 9.47 7.10 -7.45
N LEU A 31 9.57 6.13 -6.56
CA LEU A 31 10.76 5.92 -5.73
C LEU A 31 11.53 4.71 -6.26
N GLU A 32 12.85 4.78 -6.24
CA GLU A 32 13.73 3.67 -6.61
C GLU A 32 13.59 2.49 -5.63
N PRO A 33 13.83 1.24 -6.09
CA PRO A 33 13.98 0.09 -5.20
C PRO A 33 14.96 0.36 -4.05
N GLY A 34 14.58 -0.05 -2.84
CA GLY A 34 15.31 0.29 -1.60
C GLY A 34 14.83 1.58 -0.93
N GLY A 35 14.10 2.44 -1.64
CA GLY A 35 13.45 3.63 -1.07
C GLY A 35 12.31 3.27 -0.11
N THR A 36 12.05 4.12 0.87
CA THR A 36 10.93 3.96 1.80
C THR A 36 9.94 5.12 1.71
N ALA A 37 8.67 4.81 1.92
CA ALA A 37 7.61 5.81 2.02
C ALA A 37 6.62 5.44 3.12
N ARG A 38 6.09 6.45 3.80
CA ARG A 38 4.89 6.30 4.63
C ARG A 38 3.68 6.37 3.72
N LEU A 39 2.92 5.28 3.66
CA LEU A 39 1.69 5.17 2.90
C LEU A 39 0.50 5.42 3.82
N SER A 40 -0.46 6.19 3.33
CA SER A 40 -1.67 6.56 4.06
C SER A 40 -2.90 6.41 3.18
N PHE A 41 -3.80 5.50 3.52
CA PHE A 41 -4.97 5.20 2.71
C PHE A 41 -6.16 4.70 3.53
N ASP A 42 -7.36 4.94 3.01
CA ASP A 42 -8.60 4.41 3.58
C ASP A 42 -9.02 3.16 2.78
N PRO A 43 -9.06 1.98 3.40
CA PRO A 43 -9.54 0.75 2.75
C PRO A 43 -11.04 0.77 2.44
N ARG A 44 -11.78 1.77 2.95
CA ARG A 44 -13.24 1.91 2.91
C ARG A 44 -13.96 0.75 3.60
N ASP A 45 -13.34 0.23 4.66
CA ASP A 45 -13.88 -0.83 5.52
C ASP A 45 -14.66 -0.27 6.73
N GLY A 46 -14.77 1.05 6.86
CA GLY A 46 -15.43 1.73 7.97
C GLY A 46 -14.56 1.91 9.22
N ASN A 47 -13.33 1.39 9.24
CA ASN A 47 -12.45 1.39 10.41
C ASN A 47 -11.34 2.46 10.33
N GLY A 48 -11.49 3.44 9.45
CA GLY A 48 -10.58 4.58 9.32
C GLY A 48 -9.30 4.28 8.53
N ARG A 49 -8.38 5.26 8.52
CA ARG A 49 -7.18 5.25 7.68
C ARG A 49 -6.12 4.28 8.20
N ILE A 50 -5.50 3.52 7.31
CA ILE A 50 -4.27 2.77 7.56
C ILE A 50 -3.08 3.67 7.23
N THR A 51 -2.10 3.71 8.12
CA THR A 51 -0.84 4.42 7.92
C THR A 51 0.32 3.47 8.20
N VAL A 52 1.16 3.21 7.20
CA VAL A 52 2.19 2.15 7.25
C VAL A 52 3.48 2.60 6.58
N LEU A 53 4.62 2.26 7.15
CA LEU A 53 5.92 2.41 6.49
C LEU A 53 6.09 1.26 5.49
N ALA A 54 6.48 1.57 4.27
CA ALA A 54 6.65 0.58 3.21
C ALA A 54 7.95 0.78 2.45
N LEU A 55 8.54 -0.33 1.99
CA LEU A 55 9.77 -0.41 1.23
C LEU A 55 9.45 -0.68 -0.24
N VAL A 56 10.03 0.07 -1.16
CA VAL A 56 9.99 -0.27 -2.58
C VAL A 56 10.86 -1.51 -2.81
N VAL A 57 10.24 -2.62 -3.21
CA VAL A 57 10.94 -3.89 -3.45
C VAL A 57 11.20 -4.16 -4.93
N ARG A 58 10.44 -3.52 -5.83
CA ARG A 58 10.64 -3.56 -7.28
C ARG A 58 9.89 -2.43 -7.98
N GLU A 59 10.29 -2.17 -9.20
CA GLU A 59 9.57 -1.32 -10.16
C GLU A 59 8.94 -2.20 -11.25
N ASP A 60 7.64 -2.01 -11.50
CA ASP A 60 6.89 -2.65 -12.57
C ASP A 60 6.45 -1.55 -13.59
N PRO A 61 6.14 -1.88 -14.86
CA PRO A 61 5.77 -0.89 -15.88
C PRO A 61 4.56 0.00 -15.52
N ASP A 62 3.72 -0.44 -14.59
CA ASP A 62 2.50 0.24 -14.17
C ASP A 62 2.56 0.83 -12.75
N GLY A 63 3.70 0.75 -12.07
CA GLY A 63 3.93 1.35 -10.75
C GLY A 63 5.02 0.65 -9.92
N GLN A 64 5.30 1.18 -8.73
CA GLN A 64 6.23 0.57 -7.78
C GLN A 64 5.50 -0.40 -6.87
N ALA A 65 6.11 -1.54 -6.58
CA ALA A 65 5.62 -2.47 -5.56
C ALA A 65 6.24 -2.14 -4.20
N TYR A 66 5.38 -1.88 -3.22
CA TYR A 66 5.74 -1.56 -1.86
C TYR A 66 5.42 -2.74 -0.94
N ALA A 67 6.41 -3.25 -0.21
CA ALA A 67 6.19 -4.20 0.89
C ALA A 67 5.98 -3.43 2.21
N PHE A 68 4.98 -3.81 2.99
CA PHE A 68 4.72 -3.20 4.30
C PHE A 68 5.75 -3.65 5.34
N ILE A 69 6.34 -2.69 6.07
CA ILE A 69 7.38 -2.94 7.06
C ILE A 69 6.80 -3.10 8.46
N ASN A 70 5.87 -2.24 8.86
CA ASN A 70 5.37 -2.15 10.23
C ASN A 70 3.83 -2.15 10.32
N LEU A 71 3.19 -2.95 9.47
CA LEU A 71 1.74 -3.13 9.53
C LEU A 71 1.36 -3.82 10.84
N THR A 72 0.36 -3.30 11.55
CA THR A 72 -0.12 -3.92 12.79
C THR A 72 -0.88 -5.22 12.47
N ASN A 73 -0.96 -6.16 13.43
CA ASN A 73 -1.79 -7.36 13.26
C ASN A 73 -3.27 -7.04 13.01
N GLY A 74 -3.76 -5.94 13.60
CA GLY A 74 -5.12 -5.44 13.36
C GLY A 74 -5.30 -5.00 11.91
N ASP A 75 -4.41 -4.15 11.40
CA ASP A 75 -4.48 -3.68 10.01
C ASP A 75 -4.22 -4.79 9.00
N PHE A 76 -3.35 -5.76 9.33
CA PHE A 76 -3.19 -6.98 8.53
C PHE A 76 -4.51 -7.74 8.39
N THR A 77 -5.21 -7.96 9.50
CA THR A 77 -6.50 -8.67 9.50
C THR A 77 -7.56 -7.89 8.72
N ARG A 78 -7.58 -6.57 8.84
CA ARG A 78 -8.46 -5.69 8.06
C ARG A 78 -8.20 -5.82 6.55
N LEU A 79 -6.93 -5.73 6.13
CA LEU A 79 -6.56 -5.87 4.73
C LEU A 79 -6.82 -7.28 4.20
N LYS A 80 -6.54 -8.32 4.98
CA LYS A 80 -6.85 -9.70 4.61
C LYS A 80 -8.34 -9.89 4.39
N THR A 81 -9.18 -9.43 5.32
CA THR A 81 -10.63 -9.52 5.20
C THR A 81 -11.13 -8.79 3.96
N LEU A 82 -10.60 -7.59 3.69
CA LEU A 82 -10.92 -6.83 2.50
C LEU A 82 -10.54 -7.58 1.22
N VAL A 83 -9.31 -8.07 1.12
CA VAL A 83 -8.82 -8.81 -0.06
C VAL A 83 -9.64 -10.07 -0.28
N ASP A 84 -9.86 -10.87 0.77
CA ASP A 84 -10.67 -12.10 0.70
C ASP A 84 -12.10 -11.81 0.22
N SER A 85 -12.71 -10.68 0.61
CA SER A 85 -14.05 -10.28 0.17
C SER A 85 -14.15 -9.91 -1.32
N ARG A 86 -13.00 -9.67 -1.98
CA ARG A 86 -12.90 -9.29 -3.40
C ARG A 86 -12.46 -10.44 -4.29
N LEU A 87 -12.00 -11.55 -3.71
CA LEU A 87 -11.67 -12.74 -4.47
C LEU A 87 -12.95 -13.46 -4.89
N PRO A 88 -12.98 -14.06 -6.09
CA PRO A 88 -14.08 -14.93 -6.48
C PRO A 88 -14.22 -16.06 -5.45
N ARG A 89 -15.46 -16.36 -5.02
CA ARG A 89 -15.69 -17.61 -4.30
C ARG A 89 -15.38 -18.75 -5.27
N SER A 90 -14.42 -19.60 -4.91
CA SER A 90 -14.25 -20.89 -5.55
C SER A 90 -15.57 -21.66 -5.40
N ALA A 91 -16.19 -22.01 -6.52
CA ALA A 91 -17.37 -22.87 -6.58
C ALA A 91 -16.98 -24.33 -6.28
#